data_AF-A0A7W7M5G4-F1
#
_entry.id   AF-A0A7W7M5G4-F1
#
_cell.length_a   1.000
_cell.length_b   1.000
_cell.length_c   1.000
_cell.angle_alpha   90.00
_cell.angle_beta   90.00
_cell.angle_gamma   90.00
#
_symmetry.space_group_name_H-M   'P 1'
#
loop_
_entity.id
_entity.type
_entity.pdbx_description
1 polymer ?
#
loop_
_entity_poly.entity_id
_entity_poly.type
_entity_poly.pdbx_seq_one_letter_code
_entity_poly.pdbx_strand_id
1 'polypeptide(L)'
;MFALNPDLVERVDCTPDTVVTLVDGTKYVIAESVPEFIDSVRHYRASLIAQASRMEPEPVAAAPASSDDELDAKVLPLHRKER
;
A
#
# COMPACT_ATOMS: atom_id res chain seq x y z
N MET A 1 -14.05 -11.65 9.65
CA MET A 1 -13.94 -10.77 8.47
C MET A 1 -12.61 -11.08 7.80
N PHE A 2 -12.62 -11.36 6.50
CA PHE A 2 -11.45 -11.70 5.70
C PHE A 2 -11.21 -10.57 4.68
N ALA A 3 -9.96 -10.23 4.39
CA ALA A 3 -9.58 -9.22 3.41
C ALA A 3 -8.37 -9.72 2.60
N LEU A 4 -8.38 -9.44 1.30
CA LEU A 4 -7.31 -9.82 0.38
C LEU A 4 -6.45 -8.59 0.10
N ASN A 5 -5.13 -8.72 0.18
CA ASN A 5 -4.23 -7.66 -0.26
C ASN A 5 -4.05 -7.72 -1.79
N PRO A 6 -4.55 -6.75 -2.56
CA PRO A 6 -4.43 -6.77 -4.02
C PRO A 6 -2.99 -6.59 -4.52
N ASP A 7 -2.09 -6.07 -3.69
CA ASP A 7 -0.68 -5.87 -4.06
C ASP A 7 0.14 -7.17 -4.01
N LEU A 8 -0.39 -8.23 -3.38
CA LEU A 8 0.23 -9.54 -3.31
C LEU A 8 -0.33 -10.53 -4.35
N VAL A 9 -1.18 -10.05 -5.25
CA VAL A 9 -1.74 -10.88 -6.31
C VAL A 9 -0.68 -11.11 -7.38
N GLU A 10 -0.39 -12.38 -7.64
CA GLU A 10 0.55 -12.79 -8.68
C GLU A 10 -0.17 -12.95 -10.03
N ARG A 11 -1.32 -13.63 -10.03
CA ARG A 11 -2.10 -13.90 -11.26
C ARG A 11 -3.58 -14.05 -10.95
N VAL A 12 -4.41 -13.74 -11.95
CA VAL A 12 -5.84 -14.02 -11.95
C VAL A 12 -6.19 -14.80 -13.22
N ASP A 13 -6.87 -15.93 -13.05
CA ASP A 13 -7.29 -16.83 -14.13
C ASP A 13 -8.82 -16.99 -14.17
N CYS A 14 -9.40 -17.17 -15.35
CA CYS A 14 -10.80 -17.62 -15.52
C CYS A 14 -10.84 -19.15 -15.70
N THR A 15 -11.22 -19.91 -14.68
CA THR A 15 -11.43 -21.37 -14.78
C THR A 15 -12.52 -21.87 -13.84
N PRO A 16 -13.60 -22.47 -14.37
CA PRO A 16 -14.80 -21.74 -14.84
C PRO A 16 -15.22 -20.51 -14.01
N ASP A 17 -14.75 -20.41 -12.77
CA ASP A 17 -14.85 -19.24 -11.88
C ASP A 17 -13.56 -18.41 -11.93
N THR A 18 -13.55 -17.22 -11.33
CA THR A 18 -12.34 -16.39 -11.25
C THR A 18 -11.45 -16.84 -10.08
N VAL A 19 -10.21 -17.22 -10.36
CA VAL A 19 -9.23 -17.66 -9.36
C VAL A 19 -8.10 -16.65 -9.24
N VAL A 20 -7.89 -16.13 -8.04
CA VAL A 20 -6.78 -15.27 -7.68
C VAL A 20 -5.69 -16.10 -7.02
N THR A 21 -4.47 -16.06 -7.57
CA THR A 21 -3.27 -16.67 -6.99
C THR A 21 -2.39 -15.58 -6.40
N LEU A 22 -2.04 -15.70 -5.12
CA LEU A 22 -1.10 -14.82 -4.44
C LEU A 22 0.34 -15.27 -4.65
N VAL A 23 1.30 -14.37 -4.39
CA VAL A 23 2.75 -14.63 -4.52
C VAL A 23 3.29 -15.77 -3.64
N ASP A 24 2.54 -16.19 -2.62
CA ASP A 24 2.87 -17.34 -1.77
C ASP A 24 2.28 -18.66 -2.29
N GLY A 25 1.59 -18.62 -3.42
CA GLY A 25 0.90 -19.76 -4.04
C GLY A 25 -0.52 -20.00 -3.51
N THR A 26 -0.99 -19.25 -2.51
CA THR A 26 -2.35 -19.35 -1.97
C THR A 26 -3.37 -18.96 -3.04
N LYS A 27 -4.48 -19.70 -3.12
CA LYS A 27 -5.53 -19.50 -4.13
C LYS A 27 -6.86 -19.17 -3.49
N TYR A 28 -7.55 -18.20 -4.08
CA TYR A 28 -8.91 -17.81 -3.72
C TYR A 28 -9.80 -17.78 -4.94
N VAL A 29 -11.03 -18.28 -4.79
CA VAL A 29 -12.08 -18.13 -5.81
C VAL A 29 -12.92 -16.91 -5.42
N ILE A 30 -13.19 -16.04 -6.37
CA ILE A 30 -14.00 -14.83 -6.19
C ILE A 30 -15.21 -14.88 -7.11
N ALA A 31 -16.25 -14.10 -6.77
CA ALA A 31 -17.47 -14.03 -7.56
C ALA A 31 -17.34 -13.08 -8.76
N GLU A 32 -16.48 -12.08 -8.63
CA GLU A 32 -16.22 -11.09 -9.66
C GLU A 32 -15.47 -11.71 -10.84
N SER A 33 -15.79 -11.25 -12.04
CA SER A 33 -15.00 -11.57 -13.23
C SER A 33 -13.62 -10.93 -13.17
N VAL A 34 -12.66 -11.46 -13.94
CA VAL A 34 -11.31 -10.85 -14.10
C VAL A 34 -11.35 -9.33 -14.37
N PRO A 35 -12.13 -8.81 -15.34
CA PRO A 35 -12.18 -7.37 -15.58
C PRO A 35 -12.74 -6.59 -14.37
N GLU A 36 -13.81 -7.06 -13.72
CA GLU A 36 -14.36 -6.41 -12.52
C GLU A 36 -13.37 -6.38 -11.37
N PHE A 37 -12.59 -7.46 -11.19
CA PHE A 37 -11.52 -7.53 -10.21
C PHE A 37 -10.43 -6.49 -10.52
N ILE A 38 -9.99 -6.38 -11.78
CA ILE A 38 -8.99 -5.40 -12.20
C ILE A 38 -9.46 -3.97 -11.92
N ASP A 39 -10.71 -3.66 -12.26
CA ASP A 39 -11.29 -2.33 -11.99
C ASP A 39 -11.39 -2.06 -10.48
N SER A 40 -11.75 -3.07 -9.68
CA SER A 40 -11.78 -2.97 -8.22
C SER A 40 -10.40 -2.65 -7.64
N VAL A 41 -9.35 -3.32 -8.11
CA VAL A 41 -7.96 -3.05 -7.69
C VAL A 41 -7.53 -1.63 -8.10
N ARG A 42 -7.84 -1.22 -9.34
CA ARG A 42 -7.55 0.13 -9.82
C ARG A 42 -8.26 1.18 -8.96
N HIS A 43 -9.54 0.98 -8.66
CA HIS A 43 -10.33 1.89 -7.84
C HIS A 43 -9.76 2.00 -6.43
N TYR A 44 -9.42 0.87 -5.80
CA TYR A 44 -8.79 0.85 -4.49
C TYR A 44 -7.49 1.67 -4.48
N ARG A 45 -6.56 1.41 -5.40
CA ARG A 45 -5.29 2.17 -5.49
C ARG A 45 -5.50 3.65 -5.76
N ALA A 46 -6.42 4.01 -6.67
CA ALA A 46 -6.77 5.39 -6.93
C ALA A 46 -7.34 6.09 -5.68
N SER A 47 -8.18 5.39 -4.92
CA SER A 47 -8.75 5.92 -3.68
C SER A 47 -7.67 6.22 -2.63
N LEU A 48 -6.65 5.36 -2.50
CA LEU A 48 -5.54 5.58 -1.58
C LEU A 48 -4.73 6.83 -1.97
N ILE A 49 -4.39 6.99 -3.25
CA ILE A 49 -3.66 8.16 -3.75
C ILE A 49 -4.48 9.44 -3.53
N ALA A 50 -5.77 9.40 -3.84
CA ALA A 50 -6.67 10.55 -3.67
C ALA A 50 -6.89 10.93 -2.20
N GLN A 51 -6.82 9.97 -1.28
CA GLN A 51 -6.86 10.24 0.16
C GLN A 51 -5.53 10.80 0.65
N ALA A 52 -4.41 10.21 0.23
CA ALA A 52 -3.07 10.67 0.58
C ALA A 52 -2.84 12.11 0.13
N SER A 53 -3.29 12.51 -1.06
CA SER A 53 -3.15 13.89 -1.54
C SER A 53 -3.98 14.92 -0.76
N ARG A 54 -5.03 14.49 -0.06
CA ARG A 54 -5.81 15.36 0.84
C ARG A 54 -5.20 15.44 2.24
N MET A 55 -4.47 14.41 2.63
CA MET A 55 -3.60 14.41 3.80
C MET A 55 -2.26 15.04 3.41
N GLU A 56 -2.27 16.29 2.94
CA GLU A 56 -1.01 17.03 2.91
C GLU A 56 -0.51 17.11 4.37
N PRO A 57 0.72 16.65 4.68
CA PRO A 57 1.30 16.99 5.96
C PRO A 57 1.33 18.52 6.05
N GLU A 58 0.97 19.09 7.20
CA GLU A 58 1.29 20.49 7.50
C GLU A 58 2.70 20.75 6.96
N PRO A 59 2.91 21.84 6.18
CA PRO A 59 4.21 22.10 5.60
C PRO A 59 5.19 22.11 6.77
N VAL A 60 6.05 21.08 6.83
CA VAL A 60 7.19 21.08 7.76
C VAL A 60 7.97 22.30 7.32
N ALA A 61 7.79 23.39 8.06
CA ALA A 61 8.27 24.71 7.71
C ALA A 61 9.70 24.56 7.21
N ALA A 62 9.92 24.94 5.96
CA ALA A 62 11.21 24.83 5.29
C ALA A 62 12.27 25.37 6.25
N ALA A 63 13.06 24.47 6.83
CA ALA A 63 14.18 24.86 7.66
C ALA A 63 15.09 25.72 6.77
N PRO A 64 15.45 26.95 7.18
CA PRO A 64 16.35 27.76 6.37
C PRO A 64 17.64 26.96 6.20
N ALA A 65 18.08 26.80 4.95
CA ALA A 65 19.38 26.25 4.63
C ALA A 65 20.45 27.21 5.19
N SER A 66 20.82 27.01 6.46
CA SER A 66 22.05 27.57 7.01
C SER A 66 23.18 26.66 6.59
N SER A 67 24.00 27.16 5.67
CA SER A 67 25.37 26.73 5.47
C SER A 67 26.07 26.66 6.83
N ASP A 68 26.45 25.46 7.27
CA ASP A 68 27.79 25.08 7.70
C ASP A 68 27.78 23.66 8.30
N ASP A 69 28.92 23.00 8.11
CA ASP A 69 29.29 21.61 8.35
C ASP A 69 28.95 21.06 9.75
N GLU A 70 28.09 20.02 9.86
CA GLU A 70 28.29 18.81 10.70
C GLU A 70 27.12 17.83 10.49
N LEU A 71 27.41 16.52 10.35
CA LEU A 71 26.42 15.47 10.14
C LEU A 71 25.53 15.23 11.36
N ASP A 72 24.48 16.03 11.55
CA ASP A 72 23.45 15.76 12.56
C ASP A 72 22.38 14.79 12.01
N ALA A 73 22.77 13.52 11.88
CA ALA A 73 21.80 12.45 11.66
C ALA A 73 20.91 12.35 12.92
N LYS A 74 19.72 12.96 12.87
CA LYS A 74 18.72 12.86 13.95
C LYS A 74 18.27 11.41 14.13
N VAL A 75 18.92 10.71 15.06
CA VAL A 75 18.50 9.39 15.52
C VAL A 75 17.27 9.56 16.40
N LEU A 76 16.11 9.08 15.92
CA LEU A 76 14.90 8.99 16.73
C LEU A 76 14.95 7.71 17.57
N PRO A 77 14.80 7.78 18.91
CA PRO A 77 14.79 6.59 19.74
C PRO A 77 13.56 5.75 19.41
N LEU A 78 13.78 4.52 18.94
CA LEU A 78 12.72 3.54 18.75
C LEU A 78 12.24 3.08 20.13
N HIS A 79 11.06 3.51 20.56
CA HIS A 79 10.43 2.98 21.78
C HIS A 79 10.13 1.49 21.58
N ARG A 80 11.08 0.65 21.99
CA ARG A 80 10.87 -0.79 22.12
C ARG A 80 9.87 -1.01 23.25
N LYS A 81 8.63 -1.31 22.91
CA LYS A 81 7.63 -1.75 23.88
C LYS A 81 8.07 -3.11 24.43
N GLU A 82 8.33 -3.15 25.73
CA GLU A 82 8.87 -4.29 26.47
C GLU A 82 7.91 -5.48 26.54
N ARG A 83 8.44 -6.70 26.35
CA ARG A 83 8.39 -7.81 27.30
C ARG A 83 9.53 -8.79 27.02
#